data_AF-A0AAV0ZR84-F1
#
_entry.id   AF-A0AAV0ZR84-F1
#
_cell.length_a   1.000
_cell.length_b   1.000
_cell.length_c   1.000
_cell.angle_alpha   90.00
_cell.angle_beta   90.00
_cell.angle_gamma   90.00
#
_symmetry.space_group_name_H-M   'P 1'
#
loop_
_entity.id
_entity.type
_entity.pdbx_description
1 polymer ?
#
loop_
_entity_poly.entity_id
_entity_poly.type
_entity_poly.pdbx_seq_one_letter_code
_entity_poly.pdbx_strand_id
1 'polypeptide(L)'
;MSQLMQDVHKNLEYKPDWMGDDVWKQLSVHWSSSQFKKASQTNKRNHCSMDGKSLHTGGSIPHCLHWKRMKKEKSVDPSMTEFYFLTHQKNDQSWVGVVESTYDKFERKKLEISSQNLTISGEEEVDSQSTIGIPSDLDIWVESVKKKKNGLFGLETVYKTLVSLSNKL
;
A
#
# COMPACT_ATOMS: atom_id res chain seq x y z
N MET A 1 -13.48 15.11 -12.93
CA MET A 1 -13.27 16.29 -13.79
C MET A 1 -13.59 15.87 -15.22
N SER A 2 -14.62 16.46 -15.84
CA SER A 2 -15.00 16.12 -17.21
C SER A 2 -13.89 16.48 -18.21
N GLN A 3 -13.84 15.78 -19.34
CA GLN A 3 -12.88 16.03 -20.42
C GLN A 3 -12.89 17.51 -20.86
N LEU A 4 -14.10 18.09 -20.98
CA LEU A 4 -14.32 19.50 -21.28
C LEU A 4 -13.56 20.44 -20.34
N MET A 5 -13.63 20.24 -19.02
CA MET A 5 -12.94 21.11 -18.06
C MET A 5 -11.41 20.98 -18.12
N GLN A 6 -10.90 19.80 -18.51
CA GLN A 6 -9.47 19.60 -18.68
C GLN A 6 -8.93 20.34 -19.91
N ASP A 7 -9.69 20.34 -21.01
CA ASP A 7 -9.27 20.97 -22.26
C ASP A 7 -9.27 22.50 -22.13
N VAL A 8 -10.26 23.04 -21.43
CA VAL A 8 -10.30 24.46 -21.06
C VAL A 8 -9.10 24.86 -20.21
N HIS A 9 -8.75 24.07 -19.21
CA HIS A 9 -7.58 24.37 -18.36
C HIS A 9 -6.24 24.33 -19.13
N LYS A 10 -6.15 23.54 -20.21
CA LYS A 10 -4.94 23.50 -21.06
C LYS A 10 -4.79 24.76 -21.91
N ASN A 11 -5.89 25.46 -22.19
CA ASN A 11 -5.89 26.66 -23.02
C ASN A 11 -6.70 27.79 -22.34
N LEU A 12 -6.01 28.55 -21.50
CA LEU A 12 -6.60 29.68 -20.76
C LEU A 12 -6.74 30.96 -21.58
N GLU A 13 -6.31 30.97 -22.84
CA GLU A 13 -6.38 32.15 -23.71
C GLU A 13 -7.80 32.39 -24.24
N TYR A 14 -8.60 31.33 -24.35
CA TYR A 14 -9.94 31.40 -24.95
C TYR A 14 -11.01 30.94 -23.97
N LYS A 15 -12.00 31.81 -23.76
CA LYS A 15 -13.21 31.45 -23.03
C LYS A 15 -14.06 30.51 -23.89
N PRO A 16 -14.56 29.38 -23.34
CA PRO A 16 -15.55 28.55 -24.04
C PRO A 16 -16.93 29.19 -24.11
N ASP A 17 -17.66 28.97 -25.21
CA ASP A 17 -19.01 29.52 -25.42
C ASP A 17 -20.04 29.06 -24.37
N TRP A 18 -19.88 27.85 -23.86
CA TRP A 18 -20.78 27.27 -22.85
C TRP A 18 -20.53 27.81 -21.43
N MET A 19 -19.47 28.60 -21.23
CA MET A 19 -19.10 29.13 -19.92
C MET A 19 -19.44 30.61 -19.81
N GLY A 20 -20.20 30.97 -18.78
CA GLY A 20 -20.49 32.36 -18.45
C GLY A 20 -19.22 33.14 -18.10
N ASP A 21 -19.20 34.44 -18.42
CA ASP A 21 -18.02 35.31 -18.26
C ASP A 21 -17.56 35.39 -16.80
N ASP A 22 -18.50 35.49 -15.86
CA ASP A 22 -18.18 35.55 -14.42
C ASP A 22 -17.51 34.27 -13.92
N VAL A 23 -17.99 33.11 -14.38
CA VAL A 23 -17.43 31.80 -14.03
C VAL A 23 -16.03 31.66 -14.64
N TRP A 24 -15.87 32.06 -15.90
CA TRP A 24 -14.57 32.05 -16.57
C TRP A 24 -13.55 32.90 -15.83
N LYS A 25 -13.92 34.14 -15.48
CA LYS A 25 -13.04 35.07 -14.76
C LYS A 25 -12.60 34.48 -13.42
N GLN A 26 -13.53 33.90 -12.66
CA GLN A 26 -13.22 33.26 -11.38
C GLN A 26 -12.29 32.06 -11.53
N LEU A 27 -12.55 31.17 -12.50
CA LEU A 27 -11.71 30.00 -12.76
C LEU A 27 -10.32 30.38 -13.26
N SER A 28 -10.23 31.33 -14.17
CA SER A 28 -8.95 31.83 -14.70
C SER A 28 -8.08 32.43 -13.61
N VAL A 29 -8.66 33.19 -12.67
CA VAL A 29 -7.94 33.69 -11.48
C VAL A 29 -7.51 32.53 -10.58
N HIS A 30 -8.41 31.59 -10.30
CA HIS A 30 -8.11 30.44 -9.44
C HIS A 30 -6.98 29.56 -10.01
N TRP A 31 -7.06 29.19 -11.28
CA TRP A 31 -6.04 28.36 -11.96
C TRP A 31 -4.71 29.09 -12.13
N SER A 32 -4.74 30.42 -12.28
CA SER A 32 -3.53 31.23 -12.34
C SER A 32 -2.85 31.41 -10.98
N SER A 33 -3.57 31.19 -9.88
CA SER A 33 -3.06 31.36 -8.52
C SER A 33 -1.84 30.48 -8.23
N SER A 34 -0.92 31.01 -7.42
CA SER A 34 0.28 30.28 -7.02
C SER A 34 -0.04 29.02 -6.21
N GLN A 35 -1.09 29.07 -5.38
CA GLN A 35 -1.55 27.94 -4.58
C GLN A 35 -2.02 26.78 -5.46
N PHE A 36 -2.86 27.05 -6.46
CA PHE A 36 -3.34 26.03 -7.38
C PHE A 36 -2.20 25.43 -8.20
N LYS A 37 -1.31 26.26 -8.75
CA LYS A 37 -0.14 25.80 -9.52
C LYS A 37 0.77 24.89 -8.70
N LYS A 38 1.06 25.26 -7.44
CA LYS A 38 1.84 24.42 -6.51
C LYS A 38 1.14 23.09 -6.27
N ALA A 39 -0.15 23.10 -5.92
CA ALA A 39 -0.91 21.88 -5.69
C ALA A 39 -0.97 20.97 -6.94
N SER A 40 -1.18 21.57 -8.11
CA SER A 40 -1.20 20.86 -9.40
C SER A 40 0.15 20.22 -9.73
N GLN A 41 1.26 20.95 -9.55
CA GLN A 41 2.61 20.41 -9.74
C GLN A 41 2.94 19.31 -8.74
N THR A 42 2.59 19.47 -7.46
CA THR A 42 2.73 18.43 -6.44
C THR A 42 1.93 17.19 -6.82
N ASN A 43 0.67 17.34 -7.25
CA ASN A 43 -0.16 16.22 -7.68
C ASN A 43 0.40 15.53 -8.91
N LYS A 44 0.92 16.29 -9.89
CA LYS A 44 1.62 15.74 -11.06
C LYS A 44 2.86 14.94 -10.64
N ARG A 45 3.68 15.49 -9.74
CA ARG A 45 4.86 14.80 -9.21
C ARG A 45 4.49 13.54 -8.45
N ASN A 46 3.46 13.60 -7.60
CA ASN A 46 2.94 12.44 -6.87
C ASN A 46 2.33 11.37 -7.78
N HIS A 47 1.82 11.78 -8.94
CA HIS A 47 1.31 10.85 -9.95
C HIS A 47 2.45 10.17 -10.72
N CYS A 48 3.49 10.93 -11.09
CA CYS A 48 4.67 10.41 -11.78
C CYS A 48 5.62 9.63 -10.84
N SER A 49 5.63 9.95 -9.56
CA SER A 49 6.40 9.20 -8.58
C SER A 49 5.77 7.83 -8.37
N MET A 50 6.49 6.78 -8.75
CA MET A 50 6.15 5.42 -8.35
C MET A 50 6.40 5.16 -6.85
N ASP A 51 7.14 6.05 -6.19
CA ASP A 51 7.67 5.92 -4.82
C ASP A 51 6.66 5.94 -3.66
N GLY A 52 5.35 5.93 -3.94
CA GLY A 52 4.34 5.99 -2.87
C GLY A 52 3.07 5.19 -3.10
N LYS A 53 2.92 4.58 -4.28
CA LYS A 53 1.76 3.77 -4.62
C LYS A 53 2.22 2.30 -4.61
N SER A 54 1.78 1.55 -3.61
CA SER A 54 1.75 0.09 -3.72
C SER A 54 0.89 -0.19 -4.94
N LEU A 55 1.51 -0.54 -6.06
CA LEU A 55 0.76 -0.95 -7.23
C LEU A 55 0.26 -2.36 -6.94
N HIS A 56 -1.05 -2.53 -6.98
CA HIS A 56 -1.71 -3.81 -6.75
C HIS A 56 -2.52 -4.21 -7.97
N THR A 57 -2.57 -5.50 -8.24
CA THR A 57 -3.30 -6.12 -9.36
C THR A 57 -4.80 -6.25 -9.06
N GLY A 58 -5.21 -6.02 -7.81
CA GLY A 58 -6.58 -6.21 -7.34
C GLY A 58 -7.62 -5.23 -7.89
N GLY A 59 -7.21 -4.21 -8.66
CA GLY A 59 -8.09 -3.23 -9.28
C GLY A 59 -8.89 -2.40 -8.27
N SER A 60 -10.14 -2.09 -8.60
CA SER A 60 -11.07 -1.33 -7.76
C SER A 60 -11.74 -2.16 -6.65
N ILE A 61 -11.34 -3.42 -6.50
CA ILE A 61 -11.92 -4.33 -5.50
C ILE A 61 -11.20 -4.12 -4.16
N PRO A 62 -11.93 -3.90 -3.06
CA PRO A 62 -11.30 -3.69 -1.77
C PRO A 62 -10.57 -4.94 -1.28
N HIS A 63 -9.40 -4.76 -0.67
CA HIS A 63 -8.56 -5.85 -0.14
C HIS A 63 -9.30 -6.77 0.85
N CYS A 64 -10.20 -6.24 1.67
CA CYS A 64 -11.02 -7.06 2.57
C CYS A 64 -11.94 -8.04 1.82
N LEU A 65 -12.38 -7.69 0.61
CA LEU A 65 -13.19 -8.58 -0.21
C LEU A 65 -12.34 -9.65 -0.88
N HIS A 66 -11.13 -9.29 -1.33
CA HIS A 66 -10.13 -10.28 -1.79
C HIS A 66 -9.82 -11.31 -0.69
N TRP A 67 -9.59 -10.85 0.54
CA TRP A 67 -9.39 -11.75 1.68
C TRP A 67 -10.58 -12.69 1.91
N LYS A 68 -11.80 -12.15 1.95
CA LYS A 68 -13.03 -12.95 2.14
C LYS A 68 -13.22 -14.00 1.05
N ARG A 69 -12.94 -13.65 -0.21
CA ARG A 69 -13.03 -14.58 -1.35
C ARG A 69 -12.02 -15.71 -1.22
N MET A 70 -10.78 -15.36 -0.87
CA MET A 70 -9.71 -16.34 -0.70
C MET A 70 -9.97 -17.28 0.48
N LYS A 71 -10.51 -16.76 1.61
CA LYS A 71 -10.96 -17.60 2.74
C LYS A 71 -12.07 -18.57 2.33
N LYS A 72 -13.04 -18.11 1.52
CA LYS A 72 -14.12 -18.95 1.01
C LYS A 72 -13.63 -20.05 0.09
N GLU A 73 -12.65 -19.75 -0.77
CA GLU A 73 -12.07 -20.71 -1.72
C GLU A 73 -11.21 -21.76 -1.01
N LYS A 74 -10.36 -21.35 -0.08
CA LYS A 74 -9.47 -22.27 0.66
C LYS A 74 -10.13 -23.00 1.82
N SER A 75 -11.33 -22.56 2.24
CA SER A 75 -12.00 -23.02 3.47
C SER A 75 -11.16 -22.88 4.76
N VAL A 76 -10.03 -22.16 4.68
CA VAL A 76 -9.06 -21.90 5.76
C VAL A 76 -8.68 -20.42 5.68
N ASP A 77 -8.26 -19.84 6.81
CA ASP A 77 -7.73 -18.47 6.80
C ASP A 77 -6.46 -18.36 5.95
N PRO A 78 -6.44 -17.50 4.92
CA PRO A 78 -5.28 -17.33 4.06
C PRO A 78 -4.07 -16.82 4.85
N SER A 79 -2.86 -17.16 4.39
CA SER A 79 -1.66 -16.57 4.98
C SER A 79 -1.45 -15.13 4.49
N MET A 80 -0.65 -14.39 5.25
CA MET A 80 -0.19 -13.05 4.89
C MET A 80 0.46 -13.03 3.49
N THR A 81 1.42 -13.92 3.29
CA THR A 81 2.19 -14.03 2.06
C THR A 81 1.33 -14.40 0.86
N GLU A 82 0.39 -15.33 1.04
CA GLU A 82 -0.55 -15.71 -0.02
C GLU A 82 -1.43 -14.54 -0.46
N PHE A 83 -1.93 -13.76 0.50
CA PHE A 83 -2.68 -12.54 0.20
C PHE A 83 -1.82 -11.51 -0.53
N TYR A 84 -0.57 -11.34 -0.10
CA TYR A 84 0.35 -10.41 -0.71
C TYR A 84 0.62 -10.77 -2.18
N PHE A 85 0.91 -12.05 -2.47
CA PHE A 85 1.12 -12.52 -3.84
C PHE A 85 -0.12 -12.32 -4.71
N LEU A 86 -1.30 -12.70 -4.23
CA LEU A 86 -2.55 -12.52 -4.97
C LEU A 86 -2.78 -11.05 -5.39
N THR A 87 -2.41 -10.11 -4.54
CA THR A 87 -2.69 -8.69 -4.74
C THR A 87 -1.55 -7.92 -5.41
N HIS A 88 -0.32 -8.44 -5.44
CA HIS A 88 0.87 -7.73 -5.93
C HIS A 88 1.64 -8.46 -7.04
N GLN A 89 1.22 -9.68 -7.40
CA GLN A 89 1.66 -10.38 -8.60
C GLN A 89 0.56 -10.35 -9.67
N LYS A 90 0.97 -10.47 -10.93
CA LYS A 90 0.07 -10.70 -12.05
C LYS A 90 -0.17 -12.21 -12.24
N ASN A 91 -1.02 -12.55 -13.20
CA ASN A 91 -1.33 -13.96 -13.52
C ASN A 91 -0.10 -14.76 -13.98
N ASP A 92 0.92 -14.09 -14.52
CA ASP A 92 2.21 -14.68 -14.91
C ASP A 92 3.22 -14.74 -13.74
N GLN A 93 2.79 -14.46 -12.51
CA GLN A 93 3.60 -14.36 -11.29
C GLN A 93 4.63 -13.21 -11.29
N SER A 94 4.62 -12.34 -12.31
CA SER A 94 5.47 -11.14 -12.32
C SER A 94 4.96 -10.11 -11.32
N TRP A 95 5.90 -9.44 -10.65
CA TRP A 95 5.59 -8.40 -9.66
C TRP A 95 5.17 -7.08 -10.30
N VAL A 96 4.38 -6.30 -9.56
CA VAL A 96 3.93 -4.97 -9.99
C VAL A 96 4.71 -3.85 -9.30
N GLY A 97 5.60 -3.18 -10.03
CA GLY A 97 6.35 -2.04 -9.51
C GLY A 97 7.35 -2.43 -8.41
N VAL A 98 7.38 -1.68 -7.30
CA VAL A 98 8.44 -1.78 -6.25
C VAL A 98 8.12 -2.82 -5.16
N VAL A 99 7.04 -3.58 -5.35
CA VAL A 99 6.45 -4.48 -4.34
C VAL A 99 7.30 -5.72 -4.06
N GLU A 100 8.07 -6.17 -5.06
CA GLU A 100 9.04 -7.27 -4.93
C GLU A 100 10.11 -6.94 -3.88
N SER A 101 10.75 -5.77 -4.02
CA SER A 101 11.78 -5.31 -3.08
C SER A 101 11.27 -5.14 -1.63
N THR A 102 9.96 -5.02 -1.44
CA THR A 102 9.34 -4.97 -0.11
C THR A 102 9.23 -6.39 0.47
N TYR A 103 8.83 -7.35 -0.36
CA TYR A 103 8.83 -8.77 0.01
C TYR A 103 10.25 -9.27 0.31
N ASP A 104 11.24 -8.89 -0.49
CA ASP A 104 12.65 -9.26 -0.27
C ASP A 104 13.18 -8.79 1.09
N LYS A 105 12.75 -7.60 1.56
CA LYS A 105 13.11 -7.10 2.89
C LYS A 105 12.45 -7.90 4.01
N PHE A 106 11.22 -8.35 3.78
CA PHE A 106 10.54 -9.25 4.70
C PHE A 106 11.27 -10.60 4.79
N GLU A 107 11.57 -11.23 3.66
CA GLU A 107 12.29 -12.52 3.62
C GLU A 107 13.68 -12.40 4.25
N ARG A 108 14.42 -11.33 3.95
CA ARG A 108 15.73 -11.10 4.57
C ARG A 108 15.65 -11.01 6.08
N LYS A 109 14.67 -10.25 6.60
CA LYS A 109 14.47 -10.11 8.04
C LYS A 109 14.06 -11.44 8.70
N LYS A 110 13.23 -12.22 8.02
CA LYS A 110 12.83 -13.56 8.47
C LYS A 110 14.06 -14.49 8.61
N LEU A 111 14.98 -14.43 7.66
CA LEU A 111 16.24 -15.18 7.70
C LEU A 111 17.20 -14.68 8.81
N GLU A 112 17.30 -13.37 9.00
CA GLU A 112 18.09 -12.76 10.08
C GLU A 112 17.61 -13.25 11.45
N ILE A 113 16.30 -13.20 11.71
CA ILE A 113 15.68 -13.66 12.95
C ILE A 113 15.91 -15.16 13.16
N SER A 114 15.73 -15.97 12.11
CA SER A 114 15.96 -17.41 12.19
C SER A 114 17.40 -17.76 12.52
N SER A 115 18.36 -16.99 11.99
CA SER A 115 19.80 -17.20 12.24
C SER A 115 20.19 -16.81 13.68
N GLN A 116 19.62 -15.72 14.19
CA GLN A 116 19.85 -15.28 15.58
C GLN A 116 19.30 -16.30 16.59
N ASN A 117 18.12 -16.85 16.35
CA ASN A 117 17.51 -17.86 17.21
C ASN A 117 18.33 -19.17 17.29
N LEU A 118 19.00 -19.56 16.20
CA LEU A 118 19.88 -20.75 16.17
C LEU A 118 21.14 -20.57 17.03
N THR A 119 21.60 -19.32 17.18
CA THR A 119 22.80 -19.00 17.99
C THR A 119 22.47 -18.97 19.48
N ILE A 120 21.25 -18.54 19.85
CA ILE A 120 20.80 -18.43 21.24
C ILE A 120 20.49 -19.81 21.85
N SER A 121 20.07 -20.80 21.06
CA SER A 121 19.78 -22.15 21.60
C SER A 121 21.04 -23.01 21.89
N GLY A 122 22.23 -22.48 21.63
CA GLY A 122 23.50 -23.19 21.84
C GLY A 122 24.13 -23.00 23.21
N GLU A 123 23.65 -22.04 24.02
CA GLU A 123 24.31 -21.66 25.27
C GLU A 123 23.30 -21.56 26.44
N GLU A 124 23.43 -22.55 27.34
CA GLU A 124 23.03 -22.61 28.76
C GLU A 124 21.57 -22.91 29.19
N GLU A 125 21.49 -23.87 30.13
CA GLU A 125 20.34 -24.17 30.98
C GLU A 125 20.08 -23.07 32.04
N VAL A 126 18.82 -23.02 32.49
CA VAL A 126 18.26 -22.40 33.72
C VAL A 126 18.01 -20.88 33.68
N ASP A 127 16.78 -20.44 33.42
CA ASP A 127 15.75 -20.14 34.44
C ASP A 127 14.50 -19.55 33.77
N SER A 128 13.40 -19.73 34.46
CA SER A 128 12.00 -19.47 34.16
C SER A 128 11.68 -18.13 33.48
N GLN A 129 10.83 -18.23 32.44
CA GLN A 129 9.89 -17.18 32.00
C GLN A 129 10.40 -16.09 31.02
N SER A 130 11.01 -16.46 29.89
CA SER A 130 10.62 -15.84 28.61
C SER A 130 10.88 -16.81 27.46
N THR A 131 9.85 -17.49 26.99
CA THR A 131 9.86 -18.02 25.63
C THR A 131 10.00 -16.80 24.72
N ILE A 132 11.21 -16.50 24.24
CA ILE A 132 11.43 -15.60 23.11
C ILE A 132 10.88 -16.35 21.90
N GLY A 133 9.56 -16.33 21.77
CA GLY A 133 8.83 -17.01 20.72
C GLY A 133 9.24 -16.40 19.39
N ILE A 134 9.47 -17.25 18.39
CA ILE A 134 9.73 -16.83 17.02
C ILE A 134 8.64 -15.81 16.64
N PRO A 135 9.01 -14.57 16.26
CA PRO A 135 8.05 -13.54 15.87
C PRO A 135 7.15 -14.04 14.74
N SER A 136 5.85 -13.69 14.78
CA SER A 136 4.94 -14.09 13.72
C SER A 136 5.32 -13.42 12.40
N ASP A 137 5.00 -14.04 11.26
CA ASP A 137 5.24 -13.44 9.93
C ASP A 137 4.62 -12.04 9.79
N LEU A 138 3.51 -11.77 10.51
CA LEU A 138 2.89 -10.44 10.53
C LEU A 138 3.76 -9.42 11.28
N ASP A 139 4.36 -9.81 12.39
CA ASP A 139 5.23 -8.94 13.20
C ASP A 139 6.52 -8.63 12.44
N ILE A 140 7.11 -9.64 11.80
CA ILE A 140 8.29 -9.48 10.93
C ILE A 140 7.96 -8.52 9.78
N TRP A 141 6.78 -8.67 9.17
CA TRP A 141 6.33 -7.77 8.10
C TRP A 141 6.16 -6.32 8.58
N VAL A 142 5.55 -6.11 9.76
CA VAL A 142 5.41 -4.77 10.38
C VAL A 142 6.77 -4.12 10.61
N GLU A 143 7.77 -4.90 11.00
CA GLU A 143 9.10 -4.40 11.29
C GLU A 143 9.96 -4.19 10.04
N SER A 144 9.71 -4.94 8.96
CA SER A 144 10.38 -4.79 7.67
C SER A 144 9.86 -3.62 6.84
N VAL A 145 8.61 -3.20 7.08
CA VAL A 145 7.89 -2.31 6.18
C VAL A 145 7.49 -1.00 6.84
N LYS A 146 7.60 0.12 6.10
CA LYS A 146 7.24 1.45 6.60
C LYS A 146 5.73 1.54 6.93
N LYS A 147 5.39 2.04 8.11
CA LYS A 147 4.03 2.38 8.50
C LYS A 147 3.48 3.52 7.62
N LYS A 148 2.23 3.41 7.16
CA LYS A 148 1.50 4.45 6.44
C LYS A 148 0.39 5.02 7.33
N LYS A 149 -0.02 6.27 7.11
CA LYS A 149 -1.00 7.00 7.93
C LYS A 149 -2.27 6.21 8.26
N ASN A 150 -2.74 5.33 7.36
CA ASN A 150 -3.97 4.55 7.52
C ASN A 150 -3.81 3.02 7.32
N GLY A 151 -2.60 2.47 7.41
CA GLY A 151 -2.39 1.03 7.22
C GLY A 151 -0.92 0.64 7.07
N LEU A 152 -0.67 -0.64 6.81
CA LEU A 152 0.65 -1.15 6.51
C LEU A 152 0.81 -1.26 5.00
N PHE A 153 1.99 -0.90 4.47
CA PHE A 153 2.22 -0.99 3.03
C PHE A 153 2.05 -2.45 2.56
N GLY A 154 1.36 -2.62 1.43
CA GLY A 154 0.97 -3.94 0.90
C GLY A 154 -0.32 -4.52 1.50
N LEU A 155 -0.68 -4.18 2.73
CA LEU A 155 -1.73 -4.89 3.50
C LEU A 155 -2.94 -4.03 3.84
N GLU A 156 -2.80 -2.73 3.72
CA GLU A 156 -3.88 -1.74 3.77
C GLU A 156 -4.91 -2.03 4.88
N THR A 157 -6.19 -2.25 4.56
CA THR A 157 -7.24 -2.53 5.56
C THR A 157 -7.21 -3.95 6.15
N VAL A 158 -6.57 -4.90 5.46
CA VAL A 158 -6.50 -6.31 5.90
C VAL A 158 -5.59 -6.46 7.11
N TYR A 159 -4.56 -5.60 7.24
CA TYR A 159 -3.73 -5.52 8.45
C TYR A 159 -4.58 -5.45 9.73
N LYS A 160 -5.63 -4.61 9.76
CA LYS A 160 -6.52 -4.51 10.94
C LYS A 160 -7.28 -5.81 11.23
N THR A 161 -7.66 -6.52 10.17
CA THR A 161 -8.37 -7.81 10.29
C THR A 161 -7.43 -8.87 10.85
N LEU A 162 -6.18 -8.88 10.39
CA LEU A 162 -5.17 -9.85 10.81
C LEU A 162 -4.68 -9.63 12.23
N VAL A 163 -4.44 -8.37 12.63
CA VAL A 163 -4.12 -8.05 14.03
C VAL A 163 -5.28 -8.46 14.95
N SER A 164 -6.53 -8.23 14.52
CA SER A 164 -7.70 -8.68 15.29
C SER A 164 -7.86 -10.20 15.35
N LEU A 165 -7.34 -10.95 14.38
CA LEU A 165 -7.36 -12.42 14.39
C LEU A 165 -6.21 -12.96 15.26
N SER A 166 -5.04 -12.35 15.20
CA SER A 166 -3.88 -12.69 16.03
C SER A 166 -4.18 -12.53 17.53
N ASN A 167 -4.86 -11.45 17.93
CA ASN A 167 -5.20 -11.18 19.32
C ASN A 167 -6.38 -12.03 19.88
N LYS A 168 -6.94 -12.94 19.08
CA LYS A 168 -8.05 -13.84 19.50
C LYS A 168 -7.60 -15.28 19.74
N LEU A 169 -6.33 -15.59 19.51
CA LEU A 169 -5.66 -16.83 19.88
C LEU A 169 -4.91 -16.61 21.20
#